data_AF-A0A7C3SUP4-F1
#
_entry.id   AF-A0A7C3SUP4-F1
#
_cell.length_a   1.000
_cell.length_b   1.000
_cell.length_c   1.000
_cell.angle_alpha   90.00
_cell.angle_beta   90.00
_cell.angle_gamma   90.00
#
_symmetry.space_group_name_H-M   'P 1'
#
loop_
_entity.id
_entity.type
_entity.pdbx_description
1 polymer ?
#
loop_
_entity_poly.entity_id
_entity_poly.type
_entity_poly.pdbx_seq_one_letter_code
_entity_poly.pdbx_strand_id
1 'polypeptide(L)'
;MDKDASIGIAGPKVYYYDFNGKKNVINFAGGKIDMRRGIGIHIGLREEDHGQYDKIYDVDYVEGSAFMVKSSVLAKVGVFDENYFAYWEESDLCMRARKGGWRIIYNGYIWVRHKESITSNERPIKEYYLIRNSLYFTKKHGNAWTKIVLISRVLYLVSRNLASHLIKNHGKDISRWRFYIFQAVLDFLLGRMGYREIP
;
A
#
# COMPACT_ATOMS: atom_id res chain seq x y z
N MET A 1 -20.22 -9.29 -8.65
CA MET A 1 -20.30 -9.68 -7.23
C MET A 1 -21.61 -10.38 -6.90
N ASP A 2 -22.72 -10.03 -7.55
CA ASP A 2 -24.03 -10.70 -7.33
C ASP A 2 -24.11 -12.08 -7.97
N LYS A 3 -23.49 -12.26 -9.14
CA LYS A 3 -23.43 -13.56 -9.85
C LYS A 3 -22.45 -14.57 -9.23
N ASP A 4 -21.55 -14.13 -8.35
CA ASP A 4 -20.54 -14.97 -7.73
C ASP A 4 -20.44 -14.62 -6.24
N ALA A 5 -21.01 -15.50 -5.42
CA ALA A 5 -21.05 -15.34 -3.98
C ALA A 5 -19.64 -15.39 -3.34
N SER A 6 -18.62 -15.98 -3.98
CA SER A 6 -17.26 -16.06 -3.42
C SER A 6 -16.50 -14.73 -3.45
N ILE A 7 -16.90 -13.80 -4.30
CA ILE A 7 -16.23 -12.50 -4.45
C ILE A 7 -16.69 -11.55 -3.33
N GLY A 8 -15.76 -11.12 -2.48
CA GLY A 8 -16.04 -10.20 -1.37
C GLY A 8 -15.72 -8.75 -1.67
N ILE A 9 -14.66 -8.51 -2.46
CA ILE A 9 -14.15 -7.18 -2.81
C ILE A 9 -13.82 -7.14 -4.30
N ALA A 10 -14.17 -6.04 -4.98
CA ALA A 10 -13.83 -5.81 -6.37
C ALA A 10 -13.32 -4.37 -6.59
N GLY A 11 -12.19 -4.24 -7.28
CA GLY A 11 -11.60 -2.96 -7.66
C GLY A 11 -11.62 -2.76 -9.18
N PRO A 12 -11.76 -1.52 -9.67
CA PRO A 12 -11.67 -1.20 -11.09
C PRO A 12 -10.19 -1.06 -11.52
N LYS A 13 -10.00 -0.85 -12.83
CA LYS A 13 -8.78 -0.24 -13.35
C LYS A 13 -8.72 1.23 -12.95
N VAL A 14 -7.52 1.70 -12.62
CA VAL A 14 -7.31 3.10 -12.28
C VAL A 14 -6.25 3.68 -13.18
N TYR A 15 -6.61 4.76 -13.86
CA TYR A 15 -5.68 5.58 -14.62
C TYR A 15 -5.21 6.77 -13.79
N TYR A 16 -4.02 7.26 -14.10
CA TYR A 16 -3.65 8.62 -13.70
C TYR A 16 -4.65 9.61 -14.30
N TYR A 17 -5.02 10.62 -13.51
CA TYR A 17 -5.85 11.72 -13.99
C TYR A 17 -5.18 12.48 -15.14
N ASP A 18 -3.88 12.76 -14.98
CA ASP A 18 -2.99 13.26 -16.01
C ASP A 18 -1.59 12.64 -15.80
N PHE A 19 -1.00 12.13 -16.87
CA PHE A 19 0.37 11.66 -16.88
C PHE A 19 1.11 12.30 -18.05
N ASN A 20 1.65 13.50 -17.84
CA ASN A 20 2.31 14.29 -18.87
C ASN A 20 1.43 14.48 -20.13
N GLY A 21 0.14 14.81 -19.92
CA GLY A 21 -0.84 14.97 -20.99
C GLY A 21 -1.49 13.67 -21.48
N LYS A 22 -1.04 12.48 -21.03
CA LYS A 22 -1.67 11.20 -21.36
C LYS A 22 -2.74 10.82 -20.34
N LYS A 23 -3.86 10.29 -20.83
CA LYS A 23 -5.04 9.89 -20.03
C LYS A 23 -5.35 8.40 -20.02
N ASN A 24 -4.52 7.60 -20.70
CA ASN A 24 -4.59 6.15 -20.82
C ASN A 24 -3.40 5.47 -20.12
N VAL A 25 -2.76 6.15 -19.15
CA VAL A 25 -1.64 5.59 -18.39
C VAL A 25 -2.18 5.03 -17.09
N ILE A 26 -1.87 3.76 -16.84
CA ILE A 26 -2.40 2.99 -15.71
C ILE A 26 -1.67 3.39 -14.42
N ASN A 27 -2.43 3.70 -13.38
CA ASN A 27 -1.95 3.80 -12.00
C ASN A 27 -2.04 2.43 -11.29
N PHE A 28 -3.12 1.70 -11.55
CA PHE A 28 -3.40 0.43 -10.90
C PHE A 28 -4.24 -0.49 -11.79
N ALA A 29 -3.70 -1.66 -12.11
CA ALA A 29 -4.42 -2.75 -12.77
C ALA A 29 -4.57 -4.00 -11.88
N GLY A 30 -4.34 -3.87 -10.57
CA GLY A 30 -4.35 -4.97 -9.60
C GLY A 30 -3.16 -4.90 -8.64
N GLY A 31 -3.32 -5.48 -7.46
CA GLY A 31 -2.30 -5.46 -6.40
C GLY A 31 -1.73 -6.84 -6.10
N LYS A 32 -0.42 -6.95 -5.91
CA LYS A 32 0.24 -8.13 -5.33
C LYS A 32 0.98 -7.77 -4.05
N ILE A 33 0.98 -8.67 -3.07
CA ILE A 33 1.72 -8.48 -1.82
C ILE A 33 2.83 -9.51 -1.76
N ASP A 34 4.07 -9.04 -1.83
CA ASP A 34 5.22 -9.86 -1.47
C ASP A 34 5.35 -9.86 0.05
N MET A 35 4.74 -10.87 0.68
CA MET A 35 4.79 -11.08 2.13
C MET A 35 6.19 -11.35 2.68
N ARG A 36 7.16 -11.74 1.85
CA ARG A 36 8.54 -11.96 2.32
C ARG A 36 9.23 -10.63 2.55
N ARG A 37 9.01 -9.67 1.66
CA ARG A 37 9.59 -8.31 1.74
C ARG A 37 8.67 -7.32 2.46
N GLY A 38 7.40 -7.67 2.62
CA GLY A 38 6.36 -6.80 3.17
C GLY A 38 6.04 -5.63 2.24
N ILE A 39 6.08 -5.83 0.92
CA ILE A 39 5.86 -4.77 -0.08
C ILE A 39 4.60 -5.02 -0.90
N GLY A 40 3.85 -3.95 -1.18
CA GLY A 40 2.78 -3.93 -2.17
C GLY A 40 3.34 -3.63 -3.55
N ILE A 41 2.83 -4.31 -4.57
CA ILE A 41 3.24 -4.18 -5.96
C ILE A 41 2.00 -3.83 -6.78
N HIS A 42 2.07 -2.71 -7.49
CA HIS A 42 1.04 -2.27 -8.42
C HIS A 42 1.29 -2.93 -9.79
N ILE A 43 0.31 -3.67 -10.28
CA ILE A 43 0.33 -4.23 -11.63
C ILE A 43 -0.01 -3.10 -12.62
N GLY A 44 0.69 -3.04 -13.76
CA GLY A 44 0.43 -2.06 -14.81
C GLY A 44 0.90 -0.63 -14.50
N LEU A 45 1.60 -0.42 -13.38
CA LEU A 45 2.00 0.92 -12.95
C LEU A 45 2.80 1.66 -14.03
N ARG A 46 2.29 2.82 -14.47
CA ARG A 46 2.85 3.69 -15.51
C ARG A 46 2.93 3.07 -16.91
N GLU A 47 2.27 1.94 -17.13
CA GLU A 47 2.11 1.39 -18.47
C GLU A 47 1.01 2.16 -19.23
N GLU A 48 1.21 2.36 -20.53
CA GLU A 48 0.12 2.78 -21.41
C GLU A 48 -0.83 1.60 -21.62
N ASP A 49 -2.12 1.89 -21.57
CA ASP A 49 -3.15 0.89 -21.76
C ASP A 49 -3.46 0.71 -23.25
N HIS A 50 -3.25 -0.52 -23.70
CA HIS A 50 -3.58 -1.04 -25.01
C HIS A 50 -4.61 -2.19 -24.91
N GLY A 51 -5.30 -2.31 -23.77
CA GLY A 51 -6.27 -3.37 -23.49
C GLY A 51 -5.66 -4.62 -22.84
N GLN A 52 -4.35 -4.61 -22.50
CA GLN A 52 -3.64 -5.77 -21.94
C GLN A 52 -4.16 -6.19 -20.54
N TYR A 53 -4.94 -5.32 -19.90
CA TYR A 53 -5.60 -5.57 -18.61
C TYR A 53 -7.14 -5.56 -18.69
N ASP A 54 -7.73 -5.74 -19.87
CA ASP A 54 -9.19 -5.87 -20.06
C ASP A 54 -9.66 -7.29 -19.71
N LYS A 55 -9.57 -7.60 -18.43
CA LYS A 55 -9.89 -8.92 -17.87
C LYS A 55 -10.28 -8.80 -16.40
N ILE A 56 -10.93 -9.85 -15.90
CA ILE A 56 -11.23 -10.04 -14.49
C ILE A 56 -10.31 -11.12 -13.94
N TYR A 57 -9.63 -10.84 -12.84
CA TYR A 57 -8.75 -11.82 -12.18
C TYR A 57 -8.54 -11.53 -10.70
N ASP A 58 -8.08 -12.55 -9.97
CA ASP A 58 -7.84 -12.47 -8.53
C ASP A 58 -6.56 -11.69 -8.23
N VAL A 59 -6.62 -10.85 -7.19
CA VAL A 59 -5.53 -9.98 -6.75
C VAL A 59 -5.35 -10.05 -5.24
N ASP A 60 -4.19 -9.61 -4.74
CA ASP A 60 -3.94 -9.56 -3.31
C ASP A 60 -4.64 -8.36 -2.64
N TYR A 61 -4.84 -7.28 -3.36
CA TYR A 61 -5.57 -6.10 -2.90
C TYR A 61 -6.05 -5.26 -4.09
N VAL A 62 -6.93 -4.31 -3.79
CA VAL A 62 -7.46 -3.31 -4.72
C VAL A 62 -7.02 -1.92 -4.24
N GLU A 63 -7.00 -0.92 -5.13
CA GLU A 63 -6.61 0.43 -4.75
C GLU A 63 -7.73 1.14 -3.95
N GLY A 64 -7.36 1.89 -2.91
CA GLY A 64 -8.30 2.65 -2.09
C GLY A 64 -9.01 3.81 -2.80
N SER A 65 -8.55 4.22 -4.00
CA SER A 65 -9.14 5.31 -4.78
C SER A 65 -10.59 5.00 -5.23
N ALA A 66 -10.88 3.73 -5.50
CA ALA A 66 -12.21 3.23 -5.80
C ALA A 66 -12.24 1.70 -5.65
N PHE A 67 -13.19 1.18 -4.87
CA PHE A 67 -13.52 -0.24 -4.87
C PHE A 67 -14.91 -0.47 -4.27
N MET A 68 -15.43 -1.67 -4.44
CA MET A 68 -16.65 -2.13 -3.78
C MET A 68 -16.34 -3.30 -2.85
N VAL A 69 -17.04 -3.35 -1.72
CA VAL A 69 -16.97 -4.43 -0.73
C VAL A 69 -18.38 -4.83 -0.33
N LYS A 70 -18.65 -6.14 -0.20
CA LYS A 70 -19.93 -6.62 0.32
C LYS A 70 -20.10 -6.17 1.77
N SER A 71 -21.30 -5.71 2.14
CA SER A 71 -21.64 -5.42 3.53
C SER A 71 -21.43 -6.62 4.45
N SER A 72 -21.72 -7.84 3.96
CA SER A 72 -21.47 -9.09 4.68
C SER A 72 -19.99 -9.36 4.97
N VAL A 73 -19.08 -8.89 4.10
CA VAL A 73 -17.63 -8.96 4.34
C VAL A 73 -17.28 -8.04 5.51
N LEU A 74 -17.71 -6.78 5.48
CA LEU A 74 -17.45 -5.83 6.56
C LEU A 74 -18.04 -6.29 7.89
N ALA A 75 -19.25 -6.84 7.89
CA ALA A 75 -19.89 -7.41 9.08
C ALA A 75 -19.07 -8.58 9.66
N LYS A 76 -18.37 -9.35 8.81
CA LYS A 76 -17.61 -10.52 9.23
C LYS A 76 -16.18 -10.19 9.66
N VAL A 77 -15.49 -9.32 8.93
CA VAL A 77 -14.05 -9.07 9.13
C VAL A 77 -13.74 -7.72 9.76
N GLY A 78 -14.74 -6.84 9.91
CA GLY A 78 -14.60 -5.46 10.37
C GLY A 78 -14.30 -4.48 9.24
N VAL A 79 -14.41 -3.19 9.56
CA VAL A 79 -14.08 -2.07 8.65
C VAL A 79 -12.56 -1.85 8.56
N PHE A 80 -12.09 -0.64 8.26
CA PHE A 80 -10.66 -0.31 8.27
C PHE A 80 -10.09 -0.39 9.70
N ASP A 81 -8.84 -0.83 9.80
CA ASP A 81 -8.09 -0.83 11.06
C ASP A 81 -7.51 0.57 11.30
N GLU A 82 -7.95 1.23 12.38
CA GLU A 82 -7.57 2.62 12.72
C GLU A 82 -6.07 2.80 13.01
N ASN A 83 -5.31 1.70 13.18
CA ASN A 83 -3.86 1.77 13.22
C ASN A 83 -3.25 2.24 11.88
N TYR A 84 -3.99 2.12 10.78
CA TYR A 84 -3.70 2.73 9.50
C TYR A 84 -4.44 4.08 9.40
N PHE A 85 -3.70 5.19 9.29
CA PHE A 85 -4.29 6.48 8.92
C PHE A 85 -4.46 6.60 7.41
N ALA A 86 -3.42 6.26 6.66
CA ALA A 86 -3.38 6.25 5.21
C ALA A 86 -2.36 5.22 4.72
N TYR A 87 -2.62 4.65 3.55
CA TYR A 87 -1.89 3.54 2.95
C TYR A 87 -1.90 2.25 3.78
N TRP A 88 -2.17 1.14 3.10
CA TRP A 88 -2.28 -0.24 3.60
C TRP A 88 -3.58 -0.59 4.33
N GLU A 89 -4.47 0.36 4.63
CA GLU A 89 -5.79 0.09 5.21
C GLU A 89 -6.65 -0.82 4.32
N GLU A 90 -6.61 -0.59 3.01
CA GLU A 90 -7.33 -1.36 2.01
C GLU A 90 -6.67 -2.72 1.77
N SER A 91 -5.33 -2.76 1.84
CA SER A 91 -4.56 -4.00 1.76
C SER A 91 -4.83 -4.92 2.96
N ASP A 92 -4.91 -4.35 4.17
CA ASP A 92 -5.31 -5.03 5.40
C ASP A 92 -6.73 -5.59 5.30
N LEU A 93 -7.68 -4.77 4.83
CA LEU A 93 -9.06 -5.22 4.62
C LEU A 93 -9.13 -6.38 3.61
N CYS A 94 -8.42 -6.28 2.48
CA CYS A 94 -8.35 -7.35 1.49
C CYS A 94 -7.74 -8.64 2.05
N MET A 95 -6.67 -8.52 2.85
CA MET A 95 -6.02 -9.66 3.48
C MET A 95 -6.92 -10.33 4.52
N ARG A 96 -7.66 -9.54 5.33
CA ARG A 96 -8.65 -10.08 6.27
C ARG A 96 -9.82 -10.76 5.55
N ALA A 97 -10.34 -10.14 4.49
CA ALA A 97 -11.38 -10.73 3.66
C ALA A 97 -10.94 -12.06 3.04
N ARG A 98 -9.70 -12.13 2.51
CA ARG A 98 -9.12 -13.38 1.99
C ARG A 98 -8.98 -14.46 3.05
N LYS A 99 -8.49 -14.12 4.24
CA LYS A 99 -8.45 -15.04 5.39
C LYS A 99 -9.84 -15.52 5.82
N GLY A 100 -10.87 -14.71 5.57
CA GLY A 100 -12.28 -15.05 5.75
C GLY A 100 -12.90 -15.88 4.62
N GLY A 101 -12.12 -16.31 3.64
CA GLY A 101 -12.56 -17.17 2.53
C GLY A 101 -13.09 -16.42 1.30
N TRP A 102 -12.98 -15.09 1.26
CA TRP A 102 -13.47 -14.29 0.14
C TRP A 102 -12.39 -14.06 -0.93
N ARG A 103 -12.82 -14.07 -2.18
CA ARG A 103 -11.99 -13.64 -3.32
C ARG A 103 -11.97 -12.12 -3.41
N ILE A 104 -10.82 -11.60 -3.79
CA ILE A 104 -10.58 -10.20 -4.07
C ILE A 104 -10.24 -10.11 -5.55
N ILE A 105 -11.01 -9.34 -6.30
CA ILE A 105 -10.86 -9.29 -7.76
C ILE A 105 -10.52 -7.89 -8.23
N TYR A 106 -9.76 -7.86 -9.32
CA TYR A 106 -9.68 -6.72 -10.21
C TYR A 106 -10.65 -6.93 -11.37
N ASN A 107 -11.34 -5.86 -11.79
CA ASN A 107 -12.19 -5.84 -12.97
C ASN A 107 -11.73 -4.74 -13.94
N GLY A 108 -11.04 -5.14 -15.00
CA GLY A 108 -10.46 -4.22 -15.97
C GLY A 108 -11.43 -3.57 -16.96
N TYR A 109 -12.69 -4.02 -17.01
CA TYR A 109 -13.71 -3.44 -17.88
C TYR A 109 -14.37 -2.19 -17.29
N ILE A 110 -14.10 -1.90 -16.01
CA ILE A 110 -14.56 -0.71 -15.31
C ILE A 110 -13.32 0.09 -14.94
N TRP A 111 -13.36 1.40 -15.14
CA TRP A 111 -12.23 2.25 -14.83
C TRP A 111 -12.63 3.57 -14.18
N VAL A 112 -11.69 4.13 -13.42
CA VAL A 112 -11.75 5.49 -12.86
C VAL A 112 -10.44 6.22 -13.15
N ARG A 113 -10.46 7.55 -13.03
CA ARG A 113 -9.26 8.39 -13.07
C ARG A 113 -8.99 8.97 -11.69
N HIS A 114 -7.78 8.79 -11.21
CA HIS A 114 -7.37 9.25 -9.89
C HIS A 114 -6.32 10.36 -10.01
N LYS A 115 -6.59 11.50 -9.38
CA LYS A 115 -5.65 12.62 -9.31
C LYS A 115 -4.82 12.47 -8.04
N GLU A 116 -3.60 11.97 -8.18
CA GLU A 116 -2.67 11.92 -7.06
C GLU A 116 -2.17 13.34 -6.75
N SER A 117 -2.65 13.92 -5.65
CA SER A 117 -2.10 15.15 -5.11
C SER A 117 -0.92 14.79 -4.21
N ILE A 118 0.27 14.70 -4.79
CA ILE A 118 1.51 14.54 -4.00
C ILE A 118 2.46 15.66 -4.42
N THR A 119 2.49 16.72 -3.61
CA THR A 119 3.51 17.75 -3.72
C THR A 119 4.86 17.23 -3.19
N SER A 120 5.98 17.84 -3.58
CA SER A 120 7.31 17.46 -3.10
C SER A 120 7.41 17.47 -1.56
N ASN A 121 6.66 18.36 -0.90
CA ASN A 121 6.61 18.48 0.56
C ASN A 121 5.83 17.35 1.24
N GLU A 122 4.88 16.72 0.54
CA GLU A 122 4.06 15.61 1.09
C GLU A 122 4.72 14.25 0.88
N ARG A 123 5.72 14.14 -0.02
CA ARG A 123 6.43 12.88 -0.29
C ARG A 123 7.03 12.23 0.96
N PRO A 124 7.75 12.96 1.85
CA PRO A 124 8.32 12.35 3.05
C PRO A 124 7.25 11.81 4.00
N ILE A 125 6.10 12.50 4.11
CA ILE A 125 4.96 12.07 4.93
C ILE A 125 4.32 10.80 4.35
N LYS A 126 4.09 10.77 3.03
CA LYS A 126 3.62 9.56 2.32
C LYS A 126 4.55 8.38 2.59
N GLU A 127 5.86 8.58 2.49
CA GLU A 127 6.84 7.53 2.75
C GLU A 127 6.89 7.07 4.20
N TYR A 128 6.73 7.97 5.17
CA TYR A 128 6.59 7.61 6.57
C TYR A 128 5.44 6.61 6.77
N TYR A 129 4.25 6.93 6.25
CA TYR A 129 3.09 6.07 6.42
C TYR A 129 3.27 4.75 5.66
N LEU A 130 3.76 4.79 4.41
CA LEU A 130 4.04 3.58 3.64
C LEU A 130 5.00 2.63 4.36
N ILE A 131 6.07 3.15 4.97
CA ILE A 131 7.07 2.33 5.67
C ILE A 131 6.49 1.80 6.99
N ARG A 132 5.99 2.67 7.87
CA ARG A 132 5.47 2.27 9.19
C ARG A 132 4.35 1.24 9.03
N ASN A 133 3.41 1.50 8.13
CA ASN A 133 2.23 0.67 7.94
C ASN A 133 2.58 -0.65 7.24
N SER A 134 3.56 -0.65 6.34
CA SER A 134 4.12 -1.87 5.75
C SER A 134 4.75 -2.78 6.82
N LEU A 135 5.50 -2.22 7.78
CA LEU A 135 6.07 -2.98 8.89
C LEU A 135 4.97 -3.55 9.79
N TYR A 136 3.95 -2.74 10.11
CA TYR A 136 2.79 -3.17 10.90
C TYR A 136 1.98 -4.27 10.20
N PHE A 137 1.67 -4.10 8.91
CA PHE A 137 1.00 -5.12 8.09
C PHE A 137 1.78 -6.44 8.09
N THR A 138 3.09 -6.36 7.88
CA THR A 138 3.98 -7.52 7.88
C THR A 138 3.99 -8.23 9.24
N LYS A 139 4.03 -7.48 10.35
CA LYS A 139 3.92 -8.01 11.72
C LYS A 139 2.57 -8.70 11.95
N LYS A 140 1.48 -8.09 11.48
CA LYS A 140 0.09 -8.54 11.67
C LYS A 140 -0.26 -9.79 10.86
N HIS A 141 0.20 -9.88 9.60
CA HIS A 141 -0.19 -10.96 8.69
C HIS A 141 0.91 -11.97 8.38
N GLY A 142 2.18 -11.65 8.68
CA GLY A 142 3.33 -12.50 8.39
C GLY A 142 3.42 -13.75 9.26
N ASN A 143 3.97 -14.82 8.68
CA ASN A 143 4.35 -16.02 9.42
C ASN A 143 5.67 -15.83 10.20
N ALA A 144 6.13 -16.86 10.91
CA ALA A 144 7.38 -16.79 11.68
C ALA A 144 8.59 -16.36 10.84
N TRP A 145 8.74 -16.90 9.63
CA TRP A 145 9.82 -16.53 8.70
C TRP A 145 9.74 -15.07 8.26
N THR A 146 8.53 -14.61 7.91
CA THR A 146 8.30 -13.20 7.57
C THR A 146 8.67 -12.27 8.72
N LYS A 147 8.42 -12.66 9.97
CA LYS A 147 8.83 -11.88 11.15
C LYS A 147 10.35 -11.81 11.32
N ILE A 148 11.09 -12.86 10.94
CA ILE A 148 12.55 -12.82 10.91
C ILE A 148 13.03 -11.84 9.83
N VAL A 149 12.45 -11.89 8.63
CA VAL A 149 12.80 -10.94 7.55
C VAL A 149 12.39 -9.51 7.90
N LEU A 150 11.31 -9.32 8.66
CA LEU A 150 10.92 -8.02 9.20
C LEU A 150 12.01 -7.43 10.10
N ILE A 151 12.61 -8.25 10.97
CA ILE A 151 13.73 -7.80 11.83
C ILE A 151 14.92 -7.38 10.96
N SER A 152 15.31 -8.18 9.96
CA SER A 152 16.43 -7.81 9.08
C SER A 152 16.14 -6.54 8.28
N ARG A 153 14.89 -6.33 7.85
CA ARG A 153 14.45 -5.10 7.19
C ARG A 153 14.51 -3.88 8.13
N VAL A 154 14.07 -4.01 9.38
CA VAL A 154 14.19 -2.94 10.39
C VAL A 154 15.66 -2.61 10.61
N LEU A 155 16.52 -3.62 10.82
CA LEU A 155 17.96 -3.43 10.98
C LEU A 155 18.57 -2.74 9.77
N TYR A 156 18.26 -3.19 8.55
CA TYR A 156 18.74 -2.55 7.32
C TYR A 156 18.32 -1.07 7.23
N LEU A 157 17.06 -0.75 7.53
CA LEU A 157 16.57 0.64 7.48
C LEU A 157 17.29 1.52 8.50
N VAL A 158 17.54 1.02 9.71
CA VAL A 158 18.30 1.71 10.76
C VAL A 158 19.77 1.87 10.36
N SER A 159 20.44 0.80 9.92
CA SER A 159 21.85 0.82 9.50
C SER A 159 22.07 1.76 8.31
N ARG A 160 21.19 1.74 7.31
CA ARG A 160 21.22 2.66 6.17
C ARG A 160 21.03 4.11 6.60
N ASN A 161 20.22 4.35 7.63
CA ASN A 161 20.02 5.68 8.19
C ASN A 161 21.27 6.15 8.97
N LEU A 162 21.95 5.27 9.71
CA LEU A 162 23.18 5.61 10.44
C LEU A 162 24.40 5.81 9.52
N ALA A 163 24.63 4.91 8.56
CA ALA A 163 25.80 4.91 7.68
C ALA A 163 25.99 6.21 6.90
N SER A 164 24.91 6.92 6.64
CA SER A 164 24.94 8.20 5.96
C SER A 164 25.19 9.42 6.81
N HIS A 165 24.95 9.34 8.13
CA HIS A 165 25.36 10.43 9.03
C HIS A 165 26.89 10.53 9.08
N LEU A 166 27.58 9.48 8.65
CA LEU A 166 29.02 9.44 8.44
C LEU A 166 29.43 10.06 7.08
N ILE A 167 28.51 10.20 6.13
CA ILE A 167 28.75 10.79 4.81
C ILE A 167 28.32 12.27 4.85
N LYS A 168 29.28 13.16 5.10
CA LYS A 168 29.07 14.57 5.48
C LYS A 168 28.38 15.51 4.45
N ASN A 169 28.01 15.06 3.25
CA ASN A 169 27.54 15.95 2.17
C ASN A 169 26.18 15.54 1.58
N HIS A 170 25.09 15.80 2.30
CA HIS A 170 23.74 15.67 1.74
C HIS A 170 22.94 16.98 1.88
N GLY A 171 22.19 17.32 0.83
CA GLY A 171 21.28 18.47 0.83
C GLY A 171 20.13 18.32 1.83
N LYS A 172 19.50 19.44 2.22
CA LYS A 172 18.46 19.50 3.26
C LYS A 172 17.29 18.51 3.03
N ASP A 173 16.88 18.29 1.79
CA ASP A 173 15.78 17.36 1.45
C ASP A 173 16.11 15.89 1.79
N ILE A 174 17.36 15.48 1.60
CA ILE A 174 17.81 14.13 1.94
C ILE A 174 17.79 13.94 3.46
N SER A 175 18.24 14.92 4.23
CA SER A 175 18.20 14.86 5.70
C SER A 175 16.76 14.78 6.22
N ARG A 176 15.85 15.56 5.63
CA ARG A 176 14.42 15.51 5.97
C ARG A 176 13.83 14.15 5.65
N TRP A 177 13.99 13.65 4.43
CA TRP A 177 13.50 12.33 4.02
C TRP A 177 13.92 11.19 4.97
N ARG A 178 15.19 11.19 5.38
CA ARG A 178 15.73 10.20 6.32
C ARG A 178 15.12 10.29 7.70
N PHE A 179 14.83 11.50 8.17
CA PHE A 179 14.15 11.70 9.44
C PHE A 179 12.79 11.01 9.43
N TYR A 180 11.99 11.15 8.37
CA TYR A 180 10.70 10.45 8.25
C TYR A 180 10.84 8.93 8.23
N ILE A 181 11.86 8.38 7.56
CA ILE A 181 12.11 6.92 7.59
C ILE A 181 12.46 6.45 9.01
N PHE A 182 13.33 7.19 9.71
CA PHE A 182 13.70 6.86 11.08
C PHE A 182 12.48 6.94 12.02
N GLN A 183 11.70 8.01 11.94
CA GLN A 183 10.47 8.18 12.72
C GLN A 183 9.46 7.07 12.42
N ALA A 184 9.32 6.63 11.17
CA ALA A 184 8.42 5.54 10.79
C ALA A 184 8.80 4.22 11.48
N VAL A 185 10.09 3.91 11.52
CA VAL A 185 10.60 2.71 12.21
C VAL A 185 10.45 2.85 13.72
N LEU A 186 10.79 4.00 14.30
CA LEU A 186 10.69 4.25 15.74
C LEU A 186 9.23 4.15 16.23
N ASP A 187 8.30 4.83 15.55
CA ASP A 187 6.89 4.79 15.92
C ASP A 187 6.31 3.38 15.77
N PHE A 188 6.71 2.61 14.74
CA PHE A 188 6.34 1.19 14.63
C PHE A 188 6.85 0.36 15.83
N LEU A 189 8.12 0.54 16.22
CA LEU A 189 8.72 -0.20 17.35
C LEU A 189 8.07 0.16 18.69
N LEU A 190 7.69 1.43 18.87
CA LEU A 190 7.00 1.93 20.06
C LEU A 190 5.49 1.67 20.04
N GLY A 191 4.94 1.09 18.98
CA GLY A 191 3.50 0.83 18.84
C GLY A 191 2.65 2.10 18.62
N ARG A 192 3.26 3.20 18.19
CA ARG A 192 2.59 4.47 17.90
C ARG A 192 2.00 4.44 16.48
N MET A 193 0.78 3.96 16.38
CA MET A 193 0.07 3.78 15.11
C MET A 193 -1.00 4.87 14.93
N GLY A 194 -1.76 4.82 13.83
CA GLY A 194 -2.79 5.81 13.51
C GLY A 194 -2.22 7.13 12.99
N TYR A 195 -3.01 8.21 13.07
CA TYR A 195 -2.58 9.52 12.61
C TYR A 195 -1.43 10.06 13.46
N ARG A 196 -0.43 10.66 12.80
CA ARG A 196 0.72 11.28 13.44
C ARG A 196 1.02 12.59 12.73
N GLU A 197 1.09 13.66 13.52
CA GLU A 197 1.66 14.92 13.10
C GLU A 197 3.18 14.82 13.28
N ILE A 198 3.92 14.97 12.18
CA ILE A 198 5.37 14.80 12.14
C ILE A 198 5.95 16.11 11.61
N PRO A 199 6.90 16.73 12.34
CA PRO A 199 7.52 17.99 11.93
C PRO A 199 8.28 17.89 10.60
#